data_AF-A0A831KNZ2-F1
#
_entry.id   AF-A0A831KNZ2-F1
#
_cell.length_a   1.000
_cell.length_b   1.000
_cell.length_c   1.000
_cell.angle_alpha   90.00
_cell.angle_beta   90.00
_cell.angle_gamma   90.00
#
_symmetry.space_group_name_H-M   'P 1'
#
loop_
_entity.id
_entity.type
_entity.pdbx_description
1 polymer ?
#
loop_
_entity_poly.entity_id
_entity_poly.type
_entity_poly.pdbx_seq_one_letter_code
_entity_poly.pdbx_strand_id
1 'polypeptide(L)'
;WVENCVGCGDCMLYYFGGVCPLARCSKHLLNGPCGGSQDGRCEVNPDVPCAWQLIIERLEKFDALERLEEIYPPKDWSKRYGLGPRKIVREDQQK
;
A
#
# COMPACT_ATOMS: atom_id res chain seq x y z
N TRP A 1 12.92 7.36 10.10
CA TRP A 1 12.66 6.10 9.36
C TRP A 1 11.17 6.02 9.12
N VAL A 2 10.71 5.76 7.89
CA VAL A 2 9.28 5.68 7.56
C VAL A 2 8.97 4.28 7.08
N GLU A 3 7.92 3.67 7.62
CA GLU A 3 7.48 2.34 7.22
C GLU A 3 6.98 2.36 5.77
N ASN A 4 7.47 1.42 4.96
CA ASN A 4 7.12 1.31 3.54
C ASN A 4 6.28 0.07 3.22
N CYS A 5 6.27 -0.94 4.10
CA CYS A 5 5.55 -2.19 3.90
C CYS A 5 5.11 -2.78 5.23
N VAL A 6 3.84 -3.17 5.32
CA VAL A 6 3.25 -3.84 6.49
C VAL A 6 3.38 -5.37 6.45
N GLY A 7 3.99 -5.93 5.40
CA GLY A 7 4.16 -7.38 5.25
C GLY A 7 2.85 -8.16 5.08
N CYS A 8 1.87 -7.61 4.37
CA CYS A 8 0.53 -8.20 4.25
C CYS A 8 0.44 -9.50 3.42
N GLY A 9 1.49 -9.89 2.70
CA GLY A 9 1.53 -11.14 1.91
C GLY A 9 0.78 -11.12 0.57
N ASP A 10 -0.01 -10.08 0.31
CA ASP A 10 -0.80 -9.91 -0.91
C ASP A 10 -0.53 -8.51 -1.49
N CYS A 11 0.48 -8.35 -2.34
CA CYS A 11 0.96 -7.02 -2.71
C CYS A 11 0.02 -6.33 -3.71
N MET A 12 -0.32 -5.05 -3.45
CA MET A 12 -1.21 -4.24 -4.31
C MET A 12 -0.52 -2.97 -4.84
N LEU A 13 0.81 -2.85 -4.71
CA LEU A 13 1.56 -1.63 -5.08
C LEU A 13 1.39 -1.23 -6.56
N TYR A 14 1.23 -2.22 -7.43
CA TYR A 14 1.05 -2.04 -8.87
C TYR A 14 -0.14 -1.13 -9.20
N TYR A 15 -1.23 -1.26 -8.44
CA TYR A 15 -2.47 -0.50 -8.63
C TYR A 15 -2.37 0.94 -8.13
N PHE A 16 -1.43 1.23 -7.22
CA PHE A 16 -1.37 2.48 -6.47
C PHE A 16 -0.10 3.28 -6.72
N GLY A 17 0.47 3.21 -7.93
CA GLY A 17 1.65 4.01 -8.29
C GLY A 17 2.87 3.75 -7.40
N GLY A 18 3.01 2.53 -6.87
CA GLY A 18 4.12 2.17 -5.98
C GLY A 18 4.02 2.77 -4.57
N VAL A 19 2.85 3.24 -4.15
CA VAL A 19 2.58 3.66 -2.76
C VAL A 19 1.70 2.61 -2.09
N CYS A 20 2.09 2.14 -0.91
CA CYS A 20 1.25 1.20 -0.16
C CYS A 20 0.22 1.99 0.67
N PRO A 21 -1.08 1.99 0.34
CA PRO A 21 -2.07 2.70 1.13
C PRO A 21 -2.21 2.10 2.54
N LEU A 22 -1.91 0.81 2.71
CA LEU A 22 -1.86 0.18 4.04
C LEU A 22 -0.71 0.70 4.91
N ALA A 23 0.50 0.85 4.37
CA ALA A 23 1.63 1.33 5.18
C ALA A 23 1.62 2.85 5.37
N ARG A 24 1.05 3.58 4.42
CA ARG A 24 1.17 5.04 4.34
C ARG A 24 -0.05 5.81 4.80
N CYS A 25 -1.24 5.19 4.83
CA CYS A 25 -2.44 5.82 5.35
C CYS A 25 -2.59 5.48 6.84
N SER A 26 -2.74 6.50 7.70
CA SER A 26 -3.00 6.32 9.13
C SER A 26 -4.27 5.51 9.45
N LYS A 27 -5.18 5.37 8.47
CA LYS A 27 -6.42 4.60 8.56
C LYS A 27 -6.38 3.27 7.81
N HIS A 28 -5.27 2.93 7.16
CA HIS A 28 -5.11 1.70 6.38
C HIS A 28 -6.19 1.49 5.29
N LEU A 29 -6.69 2.56 4.68
CA LEU A 29 -7.77 2.49 3.69
C LEU A 29 -7.28 2.05 2.31
N LEU A 30 -7.88 0.99 1.78
CA LEU A 30 -7.56 0.39 0.47
C LEU A 30 -8.44 0.89 -0.69
N ASN A 31 -9.63 1.40 -0.39
CA ASN A 31 -10.67 1.70 -1.38
C ASN A 31 -10.93 3.21 -1.48
N GLY A 32 -9.87 4.00 -1.56
CA GLY A 32 -9.94 5.46 -1.73
C GLY A 32 -9.67 6.28 -0.46
N PRO A 33 -9.59 7.62 -0.62
CA PRO A 33 -9.31 8.55 0.46
C PRO A 33 -10.45 8.63 1.48
N CYS A 34 -10.12 8.98 2.73
CA CYS A 34 -11.10 9.12 3.81
C CYS A 34 -11.96 10.39 3.79
N GLY A 35 -11.78 11.27 2.80
CA GLY A 35 -12.44 12.58 2.73
C GLY A 35 -11.84 13.67 3.63
N GLY A 36 -11.11 13.33 4.71
CA GLY A 36 -10.47 14.32 5.59
C GLY A 36 -9.09 14.79 5.15
N SER A 37 -8.60 14.36 3.99
CA SER A 37 -7.33 14.87 3.44
C SER A 37 -7.47 16.36 3.10
N GLN A 38 -6.61 17.21 3.63
CA GLN A 38 -6.56 18.66 3.32
C GLN A 38 -5.15 19.06 2.91
N ASP A 39 -5.03 19.84 1.83
CA ASP A 39 -3.73 20.31 1.29
C ASP A 39 -2.67 19.21 1.15
N GLY A 40 -3.10 18.01 0.74
CA GLY A 40 -2.26 16.83 0.59
C GLY A 40 -1.75 16.22 1.91
N ARG A 41 -2.28 16.63 3.06
CA ARG A 41 -1.93 16.13 4.39
C ARG A 41 -3.03 15.26 4.99
N CYS A 42 -2.63 14.40 5.93
CA CYS A 42 -3.54 13.53 6.66
C CYS A 42 -4.32 14.32 7.72
N GLU A 43 -5.63 14.03 7.88
CA GLU A 43 -6.45 14.60 8.96
C GLU A 43 -5.94 14.28 10.38
N VAL A 44 -5.27 13.14 10.56
CA VAL A 44 -4.80 12.70 11.87
C VAL A 44 -3.57 13.51 12.30
N ASN A 45 -2.74 13.90 11.35
CA ASN A 45 -1.52 14.67 11.61
C ASN A 45 -1.12 15.45 10.35
N PRO A 46 -1.12 16.80 10.39
CA PRO A 46 -0.69 17.65 9.26
C PRO A 46 0.74 17.40 8.78
N ASP A 47 1.64 16.90 9.64
CA ASP A 47 3.01 16.57 9.26
C ASP A 47 3.09 15.30 8.38
N VAL A 48 2.02 14.49 8.37
CA VAL A 48 1.95 13.24 7.60
C VAL A 48 1.35 13.51 6.22
N PRO A 49 2.09 13.25 5.13
CA PRO A 49 1.52 13.31 3.79
C PRO A 49 0.40 12.29 3.61
N CYS A 50 -0.70 12.69 2.98
CA CYS A 50 -1.80 11.79 2.67
C CYS A 50 -1.36 10.74 1.65
N ALA A 51 -1.50 9.45 1.99
CA ALA A 51 -1.14 8.37 1.08
C ALA A 51 -1.90 8.42 -0.25
N TRP A 52 -3.19 8.76 -0.22
CA TRP A 52 -4.03 8.82 -1.41
C TRP A 52 -3.71 10.00 -2.30
N GLN A 53 -3.30 11.14 -1.73
CA GLN A 53 -2.76 12.24 -2.51
C GLN A 53 -1.51 11.81 -3.27
N LEU A 54 -0.57 11.14 -2.58
CA LEU A 54 0.66 10.63 -3.21
C LEU A 54 0.38 9.59 -4.30
N ILE A 55 -0.66 8.77 -4.15
CA ILE A 55 -1.09 7.80 -5.17
C ILE A 55 -1.56 8.53 -6.41
N ILE A 56 -2.49 9.48 -6.26
CA ILE A 56 -3.06 10.27 -7.36
C ILE A 56 -1.95 11.01 -8.10
N GLU A 57 -1.11 11.76 -7.40
CA GLU A 57 -0.01 12.54 -8.02
C GLU A 57 0.99 11.67 -8.79
N ARG A 58 1.22 10.42 -8.36
CA ARG A 58 2.09 9.50 -9.08
C ARG A 58 1.42 8.89 -10.30
N LEU A 59 0.15 8.51 -10.19
CA LEU A 59 -0.60 7.95 -11.30
C LEU A 59 -0.87 9.00 -12.38
N GLU A 60 -1.13 10.26 -12.01
CA GLU A 60 -1.18 11.40 -12.93
C GLU A 60 0.10 11.55 -13.74
N LYS A 61 1.28 11.45 -13.08
CA LYS A 61 2.58 11.51 -13.77
C LYS A 61 2.82 10.35 -14.72
N PHE A 62 2.12 9.23 -14.52
CA PHE A 62 2.21 8.04 -15.38
C PHE A 62 1.08 7.97 -16.41
N ASP A 63 0.18 8.95 -16.45
CA ASP A 63 -1.04 8.93 -17.27
C ASP A 63 -1.82 7.62 -17.08
N ALA A 64 -1.99 7.22 -15.81
CA ALA A 64 -2.52 5.91 -15.41
C ALA A 64 -3.60 6.02 -14.31
N LEU A 65 -4.34 7.13 -14.27
CA LEU A 65 -5.38 7.38 -13.27
C LEU A 65 -6.57 6.42 -13.40
N GLU A 66 -6.85 5.94 -14.61
CA GLU A 66 -7.93 5.01 -14.94
C GLU A 66 -7.85 3.71 -14.13
N ARG A 67 -6.66 3.34 -13.63
CA ARG A 67 -6.49 2.21 -12.71
C ARG A 67 -7.33 2.35 -11.44
N LEU A 68 -7.52 3.57 -10.93
CA LEU A 68 -8.31 3.79 -9.72
C LEU A 68 -9.81 3.57 -9.93
N GLU A 69 -10.28 3.48 -11.18
CA GLU A 69 -11.67 3.19 -11.53
C GLU A 69 -11.94 1.68 -11.63
N GLU A 70 -10.90 0.85 -11.67
CA GLU A 70 -11.04 -0.61 -11.75
C GLU A 70 -11.53 -1.20 -10.43
N ILE A 71 -12.35 -2.25 -10.54
CA ILE A 71 -12.77 -3.05 -9.39
C ILE A 71 -11.70 -4.10 -9.10
N TYR A 72 -10.93 -3.88 -8.04
CA TYR A 72 -9.94 -4.83 -7.57
C TYR A 72 -10.55 -5.92 -6.67
N PRO A 73 -10.02 -7.15 -6.72
CA PRO A 73 -10.46 -8.20 -5.82
C PRO A 73 -10.17 -7.81 -4.35
N PRO A 74 -10.99 -8.29 -3.41
CA PRO A 74 -10.71 -8.10 -2.00
C PRO A 74 -9.35 -8.71 -1.65
N LYS A 75 -8.60 -8.01 -0.81
CA LYS A 75 -7.29 -8.46 -0.36
C LYS A 75 -7.37 -9.81 0.36
N ASP A 76 -6.45 -10.71 0.03
CA ASP A 76 -6.33 -11.99 0.74
C ASP A 76 -5.45 -11.86 1.98
N TRP A 77 -6.11 -11.74 3.15
CA TRP A 77 -5.44 -11.63 4.44
C TRP A 77 -4.89 -12.94 4.99
N SER A 78 -5.29 -14.10 4.44
CA SER A 78 -4.77 -15.39 4.89
C SER A 78 -3.25 -15.51 4.68
N LYS A 79 -2.73 -14.79 3.67
CA LYS A 79 -1.30 -14.74 3.32
C LYS A 79 -0.42 -13.93 4.30
N ARG A 80 -1.00 -13.12 5.19
CA ARG A 80 -0.26 -12.21 6.09
C ARG A 80 0.73 -12.96 6.99
N TYR A 81 0.28 -14.07 7.57
CA TYR A 81 1.10 -14.90 8.45
C TYR A 81 1.70 -16.13 7.76
N GLY A 82 1.35 -16.36 6.49
CA GLY A 82 1.74 -17.55 5.74
C GLY A 82 1.26 -18.85 6.38
N LEU A 83 1.88 -19.97 6.02
CA LEU A 83 1.59 -21.31 6.55
C LEU A 83 2.49 -21.70 7.74
N GLY A 84 3.10 -20.72 8.42
CA GLY A 84 4.06 -20.95 9.50
C GLY A 84 5.38 -20.18 9.31
N PRO A 85 6.41 -20.50 10.10
CA PRO A 85 7.71 -19.83 10.02
C PRO A 85 8.26 -19.84 8.59
N ARG A 86 8.66 -18.68 8.09
CA ARG A 86 9.23 -18.55 6.74
C ARG A 86 10.50 -19.40 6.65
N LYS A 87 10.58 -20.26 5.63
CA LYS A 87 11.78 -21.02 5.32
C LYS A 87 12.61 -20.24 4.30
N ILE A 88 13.85 -19.93 4.64
CA ILE A 88 14.84 -19.46 3.67
C ILE A 88 15.39 -20.73 2.99
N VAL A 89 14.96 -21.00 1.76
CA VAL A 89 15.52 -22.10 0.97
C VAL A 89 16.73 -21.54 0.22
N ARG A 90 17.91 -21.78 0.78
CA ARG A 90 19.19 -21.45 0.17
C ARG A 90 19.91 -22.75 -0.17
N GLU A 91 20.03 -23.06 -1.45
CA GLU A 91 20.69 -24.30 -1.93
C GLU A 91 22.16 -24.36 -1.50
N ASP A 92 22.81 -23.19 -1.38
CA ASP A 92 24.19 -23.02 -0.94
C ASP A 92 24.43 -23.22 0.56
N GLN A 93 23.37 -23.45 1.35
CA GLN A 93 23.43 -23.67 2.80
C GLN A 93 22.90 -25.05 3.21
N GLN A 94 22.66 -25.95 2.24
CA GLN A 94 22.12 -27.28 2.50
C GLN A 94 23.21 -28.33 2.84
N LYS A 95 24.32 -27.93 3.47
CA LYS A 95 25.36 -28.85 3.96
C LYS A 95 25.76 -28.54 5.38
#